data_AF-A0A2V5SAK9-F1
#
_entry.id   AF-A0A2V5SAK9-F1
#
_cell.length_a   1.000
_cell.length_b   1.000
_cell.length_c   1.000
_cell.angle_alpha   90.00
_cell.angle_beta   90.00
_cell.angle_gamma   90.00
#
_symmetry.space_group_name_H-M   'P 1'
#
loop_
_entity.id
_entity.type
_entity.pdbx_description
1 polymer ?
#
loop_
_entity_poly.entity_id
_entity_poly.type
_entity_poly.pdbx_seq_one_letter_code
_entity_poly.pdbx_strand_id
1 'polypeptide(L)'
;MPYFLSNLDHPRGLAFDSDGNLYVATFTYVFDADDNIVGYKGAVLKVSGGVASTFAALTDGFAEGVVTDSDKNVFVSSQKFDETVSTIYKITPDGVVSTFGFDETIQGSVPGQCFGLAFDSAGNLLAGGTSDSTNTYGTIYEFTSGGVRSIFVGLEAFGSGVGLLDLTFDVSGNLFASTFNQNDFTGEIREFGPDGTEITPRFATGLTKEPRGLRFDSDGNLLLAEPGISGTNPPVSVIS
;
A
#
# COMPACT_ATOMS: atom_id res chain seq x y z
N MET A 1 -15.51 -22.90 7.72
CA MET A 1 -14.18 -22.73 8.36
C MET A 1 -14.33 -21.65 9.44
N PRO A 2 -13.74 -21.79 10.63
CA PRO A 2 -13.70 -20.67 11.57
C PRO A 2 -12.84 -19.55 10.97
N TYR A 3 -13.34 -18.32 11.02
CA TYR A 3 -12.57 -17.15 10.62
C TYR A 3 -11.46 -16.89 11.64
N PHE A 4 -10.25 -16.58 11.18
CA PHE A 4 -9.14 -16.16 12.06
C PHE A 4 -9.46 -14.84 12.77
N LEU A 5 -10.17 -13.95 12.09
CA LEU A 5 -10.65 -12.66 12.58
C LEU A 5 -11.91 -12.28 11.78
N SER A 6 -12.89 -11.65 12.44
CA SER A 6 -14.17 -11.25 11.82
C SER A 6 -14.61 -9.87 12.32
N ASN A 7 -15.60 -9.27 11.66
CA ASN A 7 -16.17 -7.96 11.99
C ASN A 7 -15.17 -6.80 11.91
N LEU A 8 -14.25 -6.87 10.95
CA LEU A 8 -13.42 -5.72 10.59
C LEU A 8 -14.21 -4.79 9.69
N ASP A 9 -14.15 -3.50 9.99
CA ASP A 9 -14.77 -2.46 9.16
C ASP A 9 -13.76 -2.04 8.08
N HIS A 10 -14.14 -2.24 6.81
CA HIS A 10 -13.33 -1.97 5.61
C HIS A 10 -11.82 -2.21 5.76
N PRO A 11 -11.36 -3.45 6.03
CA PRO A 11 -9.93 -3.75 6.05
C PRO A 11 -9.31 -3.55 4.66
N ARG A 12 -8.11 -2.97 4.61
CA ARG A 12 -7.35 -2.68 3.39
C ARG A 12 -6.01 -3.41 3.39
N GLY A 13 -4.95 -2.75 3.84
CA GLY A 13 -3.61 -3.32 3.96
C GLY A 13 -3.42 -4.18 5.20
N LEU A 14 -2.51 -5.16 5.07
CA LEU A 14 -2.08 -6.05 6.14
C LEU A 14 -0.55 -6.09 6.22
N ALA A 15 0.00 -6.08 7.44
CA ALA A 15 1.42 -6.30 7.67
C ALA A 15 1.67 -7.06 8.98
N PHE A 16 2.69 -7.90 8.98
CA PHE A 16 3.21 -8.50 10.20
C PHE A 16 4.43 -7.72 10.70
N ASP A 17 4.61 -7.62 12.01
CA ASP A 17 5.93 -7.31 12.58
C ASP A 17 6.74 -8.59 12.80
N SER A 18 8.02 -8.41 13.19
CA SER A 18 8.94 -9.52 13.46
C SER A 18 8.58 -10.36 14.69
N ASP A 19 7.67 -9.90 15.55
CA ASP A 19 7.14 -10.68 16.66
C ASP A 19 5.88 -11.49 16.25
N GLY A 20 5.42 -11.33 15.00
CA GLY A 20 4.24 -11.99 14.46
C GLY A 20 2.92 -11.31 14.81
N ASN A 21 2.92 -10.05 15.29
CA ASN A 21 1.68 -9.29 15.41
C ASN A 21 1.20 -8.84 14.03
N LEU A 22 -0.10 -8.97 13.78
CA LEU A 22 -0.73 -8.49 12.55
C LEU A 22 -1.27 -7.07 12.77
N TYR A 23 -0.92 -6.17 11.85
CA TYR A 23 -1.50 -4.84 11.75
C TYR A 23 -2.41 -4.76 10.52
N VAL A 24 -3.55 -4.09 10.69
CA VAL A 24 -4.57 -3.95 9.66
C VAL A 24 -4.92 -2.48 9.50
N ALA A 25 -4.75 -1.94 8.29
CA ALA A 25 -5.30 -0.64 7.94
C ALA A 25 -6.82 -0.77 7.72
N THR A 26 -7.58 0.14 8.30
CA THR A 26 -9.04 0.18 8.25
C THR A 26 -9.51 1.61 8.08
N PHE A 27 -10.72 1.80 7.58
CA PHE A 27 -11.38 3.10 7.61
C PHE A 27 -12.87 2.96 7.87
N THR A 28 -13.48 4.05 8.33
CA THR A 28 -14.94 4.19 8.42
C THR A 28 -15.38 5.47 7.72
N TYR A 29 -16.57 5.44 7.13
CA TYR A 29 -17.19 6.64 6.57
C TYR A 29 -17.56 7.66 7.67
N VAL A 30 -17.41 8.94 7.35
CA VAL A 30 -17.93 10.05 8.15
C VAL A 30 -19.17 10.57 7.43
N PHE A 31 -20.29 10.63 8.17
CA PHE A 31 -21.57 11.10 7.65
C PHE A 31 -21.93 12.47 8.23
N ASP A 32 -22.58 13.31 7.43
CA ASP A 32 -23.25 14.52 7.92
C ASP A 32 -24.64 14.18 8.52
N ALA A 33 -25.42 15.21 8.84
CA ALA A 33 -26.75 15.04 9.45
C ALA A 33 -27.80 14.46 8.48
N ASP A 34 -27.51 14.46 7.18
CA ASP A 34 -28.39 14.00 6.10
C ASP A 34 -27.92 12.65 5.52
N ASP A 35 -27.06 11.92 6.24
CA ASP A 35 -26.45 10.65 5.84
C ASP A 35 -25.56 10.72 4.57
N ASN A 36 -25.05 11.90 4.20
CA ASN A 36 -24.07 12.01 3.11
C ASN A 36 -22.67 11.71 3.61
N ILE A 37 -21.87 11.01 2.80
CA ILE A 37 -20.44 10.79 3.09
C ILE A 37 -19.70 12.12 2.89
N VAL A 38 -19.08 12.61 3.97
CA VAL A 38 -18.33 13.86 4.00
C VAL A 38 -16.85 13.67 4.38
N GLY A 39 -16.43 12.42 4.57
CA GLY A 39 -15.04 12.12 4.91
C GLY A 39 -14.80 10.66 5.26
N TYR A 40 -13.55 10.38 5.64
CA TYR A 40 -13.08 9.09 6.11
C TYR A 40 -12.35 9.26 7.45
N LYS A 41 -12.43 8.23 8.29
CA LYS A 41 -11.61 8.08 9.49
C LYS A 41 -10.80 6.80 9.39
N GLY A 42 -9.50 6.95 9.14
CA GLY A 42 -8.55 5.85 9.10
C GLY A 42 -8.14 5.40 10.50
N ALA A 43 -7.85 4.11 10.64
CA ALA A 43 -7.27 3.53 11.84
C ALA A 43 -6.37 2.35 11.50
N VAL A 44 -5.40 2.10 12.36
CA VAL A 44 -4.62 0.87 12.36
C VAL A 44 -5.08 0.01 13.53
N LEU A 45 -5.47 -1.23 13.24
CA LEU A 45 -5.75 -2.24 14.24
C LEU A 45 -4.51 -3.11 14.45
N LYS A 46 -4.26 -3.52 15.69
CA LYS A 46 -3.30 -4.56 16.04
C LYS A 46 -4.06 -5.81 16.47
N VAL A 47 -3.69 -6.95 15.90
CA VAL A 47 -4.27 -8.26 16.18
C VAL A 47 -3.26 -9.09 16.93
N SER A 48 -3.62 -9.55 18.12
CA SER A 48 -2.80 -10.44 18.93
C SER A 48 -3.68 -11.57 19.48
N GLY A 49 -3.25 -12.82 19.29
CA GLY A 49 -4.01 -14.00 19.75
C GLY A 49 -5.43 -14.10 19.17
N GLY A 50 -5.68 -13.59 17.96
CA GLY A 50 -7.00 -13.60 17.31
C GLY A 50 -7.94 -12.48 17.76
N VAL A 51 -7.48 -11.54 18.60
CA VAL A 51 -8.26 -10.38 19.04
C VAL A 51 -7.70 -9.11 18.41
N ALA A 52 -8.55 -8.35 17.73
CA ALA A 52 -8.21 -7.03 17.21
C ALA A 52 -8.47 -5.93 18.25
N SER A 53 -7.56 -4.98 18.34
CA SER A 53 -7.70 -3.74 19.12
C SER A 53 -7.19 -2.56 18.31
N THR A 54 -7.77 -1.37 18.49
CA THR A 54 -7.25 -0.16 17.86
C THR A 54 -5.85 0.14 18.38
N PHE A 55 -4.87 0.15 17.48
CA PHE A 55 -3.49 0.51 17.76
C PHE A 55 -3.30 2.02 17.64
N ALA A 56 -3.87 2.62 16.59
CA ALA A 56 -3.88 4.06 16.39
C ALA A 56 -5.11 4.51 15.60
N ALA A 57 -5.64 5.68 15.93
CA ALA A 57 -6.56 6.42 15.09
C ALA A 57 -5.77 7.46 14.30
N LEU A 58 -6.08 7.61 13.02
CA LEU A 58 -5.46 8.62 12.16
C LEU A 58 -6.28 9.92 12.22
N THR A 59 -5.61 11.04 12.03
CA THR A 59 -6.24 12.37 12.11
C THR A 59 -7.31 12.55 11.03
N ASP A 60 -7.10 11.95 9.87
CA ASP A 60 -8.01 11.94 8.74
C ASP A 60 -7.69 10.80 7.75
N GLY A 61 -8.65 10.57 6.86
CA GLY A 61 -8.40 9.91 5.58
C GLY A 61 -8.75 8.44 5.52
N PHE A 62 -8.41 7.86 4.38
CA PHE A 62 -8.66 6.49 3.99
C PHE A 62 -7.37 5.70 4.15
N ALA A 63 -7.25 4.90 5.21
CA ALA A 63 -6.05 4.10 5.44
C ALA A 63 -5.96 2.96 4.42
N GLU A 64 -4.83 2.86 3.71
CA GLU A 64 -4.62 1.95 2.58
C GLU A 64 -3.54 0.91 2.88
N GLY A 65 -2.29 1.21 2.51
CA GLY A 65 -1.14 0.34 2.70
C GLY A 65 -0.63 0.46 4.12
N VAL A 66 -0.17 -0.67 4.67
CA VAL A 66 0.48 -0.73 5.98
C VAL A 66 1.72 -1.60 5.90
N VAL A 67 2.81 -1.16 6.53
CA VAL A 67 4.08 -1.90 6.65
C VAL A 67 4.70 -1.65 8.03
N THR A 68 5.66 -2.50 8.41
CA THR A 68 6.42 -2.35 9.65
C THR A 68 7.90 -2.18 9.32
N ASP A 69 8.62 -1.38 10.11
CA ASP A 69 10.08 -1.30 10.03
C ASP A 69 10.75 -2.25 11.04
N SER A 70 12.08 -2.34 10.98
CA SER A 70 12.89 -3.17 11.88
C SER A 70 12.83 -2.72 13.35
N ASP A 71 12.48 -1.45 13.59
CA ASP A 71 12.26 -0.87 14.92
C ASP A 71 10.82 -1.08 15.43
N LYS A 72 10.00 -1.84 14.69
CA LYS A 72 8.59 -2.16 14.99
C LYS A 72 7.66 -0.95 14.94
N ASN A 73 8.07 0.13 14.29
CA ASN A 73 7.15 1.20 13.94
C ASN A 73 6.23 0.72 12.80
N VAL A 74 4.98 1.17 12.83
CA VAL A 74 4.00 0.91 11.78
C VAL A 74 3.90 2.14 10.90
N PHE A 75 4.00 1.97 9.59
CA PHE A 75 3.77 3.01 8.61
C PHE A 75 2.48 2.71 7.87
N VAL A 76 1.64 3.72 7.70
CA VAL A 76 0.35 3.59 7.02
C VAL A 76 0.15 4.76 6.07
N SER A 77 -0.20 4.47 4.80
CA SER A 77 -0.65 5.49 3.87
C SER A 77 -2.12 5.79 4.13
N SER A 78 -2.46 7.07 4.18
CA SER A 78 -3.83 7.54 4.35
C SER A 78 -4.14 8.61 3.31
N GLN A 79 -5.14 8.34 2.48
CA GLN A 79 -5.55 9.25 1.43
C GLN A 79 -6.55 10.28 1.96
N LYS A 80 -6.42 11.55 1.54
CA LYS A 80 -7.44 12.57 1.82
C LYS A 80 -8.74 12.31 1.06
N PHE A 81 -9.85 12.83 1.58
CA PHE A 81 -11.18 12.64 0.99
C PHE A 81 -11.32 13.23 -0.43
N ASP A 82 -10.58 14.30 -0.73
CA ASP A 82 -10.54 14.90 -2.09
C ASP A 82 -9.60 14.17 -3.06
N GLU A 83 -8.96 13.10 -2.59
CA GLU A 83 -8.08 12.21 -3.34
C GLU A 83 -6.79 12.86 -3.90
N THR A 84 -6.52 14.13 -3.58
CA THR A 84 -5.42 14.90 -4.18
C THR A 84 -4.05 14.55 -3.65
N VAL A 85 -3.99 14.02 -2.43
CA VAL A 85 -2.73 13.73 -1.73
C VAL A 85 -2.96 12.66 -0.66
N SER A 86 -1.90 11.92 -0.38
CA SER A 86 -1.83 10.95 0.71
C SER A 86 -0.79 11.37 1.74
N THR A 87 -1.12 11.17 3.00
CA THR A 87 -0.20 11.30 4.14
C THR A 87 0.31 9.92 4.52
N ILE A 88 1.61 9.77 4.70
CA ILE A 88 2.18 8.59 5.36
C ILE A 88 2.29 8.91 6.85
N TYR A 89 1.63 8.12 7.68
CA TYR A 89 1.77 8.21 9.14
C TYR A 89 2.78 7.18 9.61
N LYS A 90 3.66 7.58 10.54
CA LYS A 90 4.52 6.69 11.34
C LYS A 90 3.92 6.56 12.73
N ILE A 91 3.79 5.34 13.21
CA ILE A 91 3.23 5.00 14.51
C ILE A 91 4.28 4.21 15.27
N THR A 92 4.74 4.73 16.40
CA THR A 92 5.73 4.05 17.24
C THR A 92 5.11 2.83 17.96
N PRO A 93 5.92 1.90 18.50
CA PRO A 93 5.40 0.73 19.22
C PRO A 93 4.48 1.05 20.41
N ASP A 94 4.64 2.24 21.02
CA ASP A 94 3.78 2.79 22.08
C ASP A 94 2.54 3.55 21.56
N GLY A 95 2.31 3.56 20.25
CA GLY A 95 1.11 4.11 19.61
C GLY A 95 1.16 5.61 19.33
N VAL A 96 2.33 6.26 19.41
CA VAL A 96 2.47 7.69 19.09
C VAL A 96 2.44 7.87 17.58
N VAL A 97 1.49 8.66 17.10
CA VAL A 97 1.28 8.95 15.67
C VAL A 97 2.00 10.25 15.28
N SER A 98 2.77 10.20 14.20
CA SER A 98 3.36 11.36 13.53
C SER A 98 3.23 11.24 12.01
N THR A 99 3.39 12.34 11.28
CA THR A 99 3.53 12.29 9.81
C THR A 99 4.97 11.89 9.43
N PHE A 100 5.12 11.26 8.26
CA PHE A 100 6.40 10.86 7.70
C PHE A 100 6.51 11.33 6.25
N GLY A 101 7.64 11.93 5.91
CA GLY A 101 7.88 12.46 4.56
C GLY A 101 6.91 13.55 4.11
N PHE A 102 6.38 14.34 5.05
CA PHE A 102 5.45 15.41 4.75
C PHE A 102 6.15 16.54 3.96
N ASP A 103 5.57 16.90 2.82
CA ASP A 103 6.01 17.98 1.96
C ASP A 103 4.93 19.09 1.95
N GLU A 104 5.31 20.26 2.48
CA GLU A 104 4.44 21.43 2.58
C GLU A 104 3.96 21.94 1.21
N THR A 105 4.68 21.65 0.12
CA THR A 105 4.29 22.14 -1.22
C THR A 105 3.06 21.43 -1.77
N ILE A 106 2.84 20.17 -1.38
CA ILE A 106 1.67 19.37 -1.76
C ILE A 106 0.72 19.10 -0.59
N GLN A 107 1.07 19.56 0.62
CA GLN A 107 0.30 19.36 1.85
C GLN A 107 0.05 17.87 2.16
N GLY A 108 1.09 17.04 1.99
CA GLY A 108 1.09 15.60 2.28
C GLY A 108 2.40 14.92 1.88
N SER A 109 2.42 13.58 1.91
CA SER A 109 3.65 12.80 1.66
C SER A 109 3.80 12.34 0.22
N VAL A 110 2.69 11.97 -0.43
CA VAL A 110 2.66 11.44 -1.80
C VAL A 110 1.53 12.13 -2.57
N PRO A 111 1.76 12.70 -3.76
CA PRO A 111 0.68 13.22 -4.60
C PRO A 111 -0.31 12.11 -4.98
N GLY A 112 -1.60 12.41 -4.96
CA GLY A 112 -2.66 11.46 -5.26
C GLY A 112 -2.84 10.34 -4.22
N GLN A 113 -3.38 9.22 -4.70
CA GLN A 113 -3.69 8.07 -3.85
C GLN A 113 -2.44 7.20 -3.68
N CYS A 114 -2.06 6.86 -2.44
CA CYS A 114 -0.94 5.98 -2.14
C CYS A 114 -1.45 4.63 -1.62
N PHE A 115 -1.31 3.59 -2.44
CA PHE A 115 -1.79 2.24 -2.11
C PHE A 115 -0.69 1.36 -1.52
N GLY A 116 0.47 1.30 -2.20
CA GLY A 116 1.55 0.36 -1.89
C GLY A 116 2.64 1.03 -1.08
N LEU A 117 3.10 0.34 -0.05
CA LEU A 117 4.26 0.70 0.77
C LEU A 117 5.18 -0.52 0.88
N ALA A 118 6.50 -0.32 0.81
CA ALA A 118 7.48 -1.38 1.05
C ALA A 118 8.79 -0.80 1.60
N PHE A 119 9.41 -1.48 2.56
CA PHE A 119 10.76 -1.14 3.00
C PHE A 119 11.80 -1.91 2.20
N ASP A 120 12.84 -1.22 1.75
CA ASP A 120 14.05 -1.87 1.26
C ASP A 120 14.92 -2.39 2.43
N SER A 121 15.99 -3.12 2.12
CA SER A 121 16.91 -3.65 3.13
C SER A 121 17.74 -2.58 3.86
N ALA A 122 17.80 -1.36 3.33
CA ALA A 122 18.49 -0.23 3.95
C ALA A 122 17.58 0.57 4.91
N GLY A 123 16.28 0.25 4.96
CA GLY A 123 15.28 0.94 5.76
C GLY A 123 14.70 2.19 5.09
N ASN A 124 14.85 2.34 3.77
CA ASN A 124 14.12 3.34 3.01
C ASN A 124 12.71 2.83 2.72
N LEU A 125 11.72 3.72 2.85
CA LEU A 125 10.33 3.41 2.54
C LEU A 125 10.06 3.79 1.08
N LEU A 126 9.60 2.84 0.28
CA LEU A 126 9.07 3.12 -1.05
C LEU A 126 7.55 3.20 -0.98
N ALA A 127 7.01 4.17 -1.71
CA ALA A 127 5.59 4.43 -1.77
C ALA A 127 5.14 4.65 -3.21
N GLY A 128 4.08 3.95 -3.59
CA GLY A 128 3.48 4.03 -4.91
C GLY A 128 1.98 4.07 -4.84
N GLY A 129 1.34 4.58 -5.87
CA GLY A 129 -0.10 4.48 -5.99
C GLY A 129 -0.66 4.95 -7.32
N THR A 130 -1.94 5.27 -7.33
CA THR A 130 -2.65 5.74 -8.52
C THR A 130 -2.94 7.22 -8.40
N SER A 131 -3.11 7.90 -9.53
CA SER A 131 -3.31 9.34 -9.52
C SER A 131 -4.61 9.74 -8.84
N ASP A 132 -4.66 11.02 -8.47
CA ASP A 132 -5.87 11.80 -8.27
C ASP A 132 -6.57 12.12 -9.61
N SER A 133 -7.55 13.03 -9.56
CA SER A 133 -8.23 13.66 -10.70
C SER A 133 -7.32 14.31 -11.77
N THR A 134 -6.00 14.40 -11.55
CA THR A 134 -5.02 15.03 -12.46
C THR A 134 -4.23 14.05 -13.33
N ASN A 135 -4.50 12.74 -13.24
CA ASN A 135 -3.91 11.70 -14.10
C ASN A 135 -2.37 11.56 -14.02
N THR A 136 -1.74 11.97 -12.92
CA THR A 136 -0.31 11.70 -12.65
C THR A 136 -0.12 10.26 -12.13
N TYR A 137 -0.20 9.29 -13.04
CA TYR A 137 -0.05 7.87 -12.73
C TYR A 137 1.43 7.45 -12.63
N GLY A 138 1.72 6.48 -11.75
CA GLY A 138 2.91 5.61 -11.91
C GLY A 138 4.25 6.14 -11.41
N THR A 139 4.31 7.02 -10.40
CA THR A 139 5.60 7.33 -9.75
C THR A 139 5.78 6.49 -8.50
N ILE A 140 6.96 5.89 -8.34
CA ILE A 140 7.40 5.26 -7.09
C ILE A 140 8.34 6.24 -6.41
N TYR A 141 7.92 6.75 -5.26
CA TYR A 141 8.72 7.62 -4.41
C TYR A 141 9.53 6.77 -3.43
N GLU A 142 10.74 7.23 -3.11
CA GLU A 142 11.56 6.68 -2.04
C GLU A 142 11.68 7.72 -0.92
N PHE A 143 11.66 7.26 0.32
CA PHE A 143 11.87 8.07 1.49
C PHE A 143 13.01 7.48 2.31
N THR A 144 14.02 8.29 2.58
CA THR A 144 15.06 7.94 3.55
C THR A 144 14.44 7.68 4.93
N SER A 145 15.16 7.02 5.84
CA SER A 145 14.70 6.83 7.23
C SER A 145 14.37 8.14 7.98
N GLY A 146 14.94 9.27 7.55
CA GLY A 146 14.63 10.62 8.04
C GLY A 146 13.42 11.29 7.36
N GLY A 147 12.76 10.63 6.40
CA GLY A 147 11.59 11.15 5.68
C GLY A 147 11.91 12.04 4.48
N VAL A 148 13.16 12.14 4.03
CA VAL A 148 13.48 12.90 2.81
C VAL A 148 13.01 12.11 1.59
N ARG A 149 12.16 12.73 0.76
CA ARG A 149 11.54 12.14 -0.44
C ARG A 149 12.38 12.35 -1.71
N SER A 150 12.51 11.31 -2.51
CA SER A 150 13.09 11.27 -3.87
C SER A 150 12.17 10.48 -4.81
N ILE A 151 12.48 10.49 -6.12
CA ILE A 151 11.85 9.59 -7.10
C ILE A 151 12.77 8.38 -7.26
N PHE A 152 12.24 7.18 -7.05
CA PHE A 152 12.94 5.91 -7.31
C PHE A 152 12.68 5.43 -8.74
N VAL A 153 11.41 5.38 -9.16
CA VAL A 153 10.99 5.11 -10.53
C VAL A 153 10.00 6.18 -10.99
N GLY A 154 10.30 6.85 -12.08
CA GLY A 154 9.43 7.88 -12.66
C GLY A 154 8.29 7.31 -13.49
N LEU A 155 7.26 8.14 -13.70
CA LEU A 155 6.05 7.79 -14.48
C LEU A 155 6.34 7.31 -15.90
N GLU A 156 7.46 7.76 -16.48
CA GLU A 156 7.90 7.39 -17.83
C GLU A 156 8.17 5.89 -17.99
N ALA A 157 8.51 5.19 -16.89
CA ALA A 157 8.70 3.75 -16.92
C ALA A 157 7.36 3.00 -17.14
N PHE A 158 6.24 3.55 -16.69
CA PHE A 158 4.95 2.85 -16.71
C PHE A 158 4.09 3.24 -17.91
N GLY A 159 4.20 4.48 -18.37
CA GLY A 159 3.33 5.04 -19.41
C GLY A 159 2.03 5.61 -18.86
N SER A 160 1.27 6.30 -19.71
CA SER A 160 0.05 7.00 -19.30
C SER A 160 -1.07 6.05 -18.91
N GLY A 161 -1.72 6.29 -17.77
CA GLY A 161 -2.89 5.54 -17.31
C GLY A 161 -2.57 4.25 -16.55
N VAL A 162 -1.31 4.03 -16.18
CA VAL A 162 -0.85 2.85 -15.42
C VAL A 162 -0.65 3.22 -13.96
N GLY A 163 -1.60 2.84 -13.11
CA GLY A 163 -1.53 3.03 -11.66
C GLY A 163 -0.73 1.93 -10.96
N LEU A 164 -0.17 2.24 -9.80
CA LEU A 164 0.48 1.29 -8.90
C LEU A 164 -0.49 0.87 -7.80
N LEU A 165 -0.50 -0.41 -7.44
CA LEU A 165 -1.46 -0.95 -6.46
C LEU A 165 -0.78 -1.54 -5.22
N ASP A 166 0.39 -2.17 -5.38
CA ASP A 166 1.20 -2.62 -4.24
C ASP A 166 2.69 -2.73 -4.63
N LEU A 167 3.55 -2.77 -3.61
CA LEU A 167 4.99 -2.86 -3.72
C LEU A 167 5.52 -3.97 -2.79
N THR A 168 6.53 -4.71 -3.22
CA THR A 168 7.30 -5.62 -2.34
C THR A 168 8.73 -5.78 -2.87
N PHE A 169 9.66 -6.12 -1.99
CA PHE A 169 11.01 -6.49 -2.38
C PHE A 169 11.22 -7.99 -2.33
N ASP A 170 12.05 -8.51 -3.23
CA ASP A 170 12.63 -9.84 -3.08
C ASP A 170 13.89 -9.82 -2.18
N VAL A 171 14.48 -10.99 -1.96
CA VAL A 171 15.72 -11.14 -1.16
C VAL A 171 16.98 -10.56 -1.82
N SER A 172 16.91 -10.27 -3.12
CA SER A 172 18.01 -9.66 -3.89
C SER A 172 17.96 -8.13 -3.85
N GLY A 173 16.88 -7.55 -3.33
CA GLY A 173 16.64 -6.11 -3.32
C GLY A 173 15.97 -5.59 -4.59
N ASN A 174 15.41 -6.47 -5.43
CA ASN A 174 14.61 -6.07 -6.58
C ASN A 174 13.20 -5.69 -6.10
N LEU A 175 12.70 -4.57 -6.60
CA LEU A 175 11.36 -4.09 -6.33
C LEU A 175 10.36 -4.70 -7.32
N PHE A 176 9.32 -5.31 -6.79
CA PHE A 176 8.16 -5.79 -7.53
C PHE A 176 6.99 -4.85 -7.30
N ALA A 177 6.39 -4.36 -8.39
CA ALA A 177 5.26 -3.46 -8.37
C ALA A 177 4.08 -4.08 -9.13
N SER A 178 2.91 -4.16 -8.49
CA SER A 178 1.68 -4.50 -9.20
C SER A 178 1.09 -3.25 -9.82
N THR A 179 0.72 -3.37 -11.09
CA THR A 179 0.18 -2.26 -11.87
C THR A 179 -1.22 -2.55 -12.37
N PHE A 180 -1.94 -1.49 -12.71
CA PHE A 180 -3.23 -1.56 -13.35
C PHE A 180 -3.37 -0.46 -14.40
N ASN A 181 -3.60 -0.85 -15.64
CA ASN A 181 -3.81 0.03 -16.77
C ASN A 181 -5.30 0.33 -16.92
N GLN A 182 -5.69 1.58 -16.73
CA GLN A 182 -7.08 2.00 -16.83
C GLN A 182 -7.62 1.98 -18.28
N ASN A 183 -6.76 1.95 -19.29
CA ASN A 183 -7.18 2.00 -20.68
C ASN A 183 -7.71 0.64 -21.17
N ASP A 184 -7.08 -0.45 -20.74
CA ASP A 184 -7.41 -1.82 -21.16
C ASP A 184 -7.82 -2.74 -20.01
N PHE A 185 -7.84 -2.22 -18.78
CA PHE A 185 -8.21 -2.94 -17.56
C PHE A 185 -7.32 -4.15 -17.28
N THR A 186 -6.08 -4.14 -17.78
CA THR A 186 -5.10 -5.20 -17.52
C THR A 186 -4.17 -4.80 -16.39
N GLY A 187 -3.73 -5.81 -15.63
CA GLY A 187 -2.70 -5.69 -14.62
C GLY A 187 -1.43 -6.42 -15.01
N GLU A 188 -0.33 -5.99 -14.41
CA GLU A 188 1.00 -6.56 -14.61
C GLU A 188 1.76 -6.57 -13.29
N ILE A 189 2.77 -7.43 -13.21
CA ILE A 189 3.84 -7.30 -12.21
C ILE A 189 5.09 -6.83 -12.95
N ARG A 190 5.60 -5.67 -12.54
CA ARG A 190 6.83 -5.06 -13.05
C ARG A 190 7.94 -5.29 -12.03
N GLU A 191 9.15 -5.56 -12.50
CA GLU A 191 10.33 -5.78 -11.66
C GLU A 191 11.36 -4.69 -11.94
N PHE A 192 11.95 -4.14 -10.90
CA PHE A 192 12.98 -3.11 -10.98
C PHE A 192 14.18 -3.52 -10.13
N GLY A 193 15.39 -3.31 -10.65
CA GLY A 193 16.61 -3.50 -9.89
C GLY A 193 16.73 -2.50 -8.73
N PRO A 194 17.72 -2.67 -7.84
CA PRO A 194 17.95 -1.78 -6.70
C PRO A 194 18.26 -0.32 -7.09
N ASP A 195 18.56 -0.06 -8.36
CA ASP A 195 18.82 1.26 -8.94
C ASP A 195 17.57 1.89 -9.61
N GLY A 196 16.42 1.22 -9.55
CA GLY A 196 15.18 1.65 -10.20
C GLY A 196 15.10 1.30 -11.70
N THR A 197 16.10 0.61 -12.27
CA THR A 197 16.07 0.18 -13.67
C THR A 197 15.11 -1.00 -13.84
N GLU A 198 14.18 -0.92 -14.81
CA GLU A 198 13.27 -2.03 -15.10
C GLU A 198 14.02 -3.27 -15.60
N ILE A 199 13.73 -4.41 -14.97
CA ILE A 199 14.20 -5.73 -15.40
C ILE A 199 13.19 -6.27 -16.41
N THR A 200 13.68 -6.65 -17.59
CA THR A 200 12.84 -7.12 -18.71
C THR A 200 13.15 -8.58 -19.06
N PRO A 201 12.15 -9.37 -19.52
CA PRO A 201 10.76 -8.99 -19.77
C PRO A 201 9.96 -8.75 -18.48
N ARG A 202 8.77 -8.13 -18.60
CA ARG A 202 7.84 -7.94 -17.47
C ARG A 202 7.60 -9.27 -16.74
N PHE A 203 7.65 -9.25 -15.41
CA PHE A 203 7.59 -10.45 -14.59
C PHE A 203 6.28 -11.24 -14.80
N ALA A 204 5.14 -10.54 -14.80
CA ALA A 204 3.86 -11.14 -15.15
C ALA A 204 2.98 -10.16 -15.93
N THR A 205 2.19 -10.68 -16.88
CA THR A 205 1.28 -9.90 -17.73
C THR A 205 -0.05 -10.63 -17.88
N GLY A 206 -1.08 -9.92 -18.34
CA GLY A 206 -2.40 -10.50 -18.59
C GLY A 206 -3.21 -10.77 -17.31
N LEU A 207 -2.85 -10.13 -16.20
CA LEU A 207 -3.69 -10.07 -15.00
C LEU A 207 -4.91 -9.21 -15.32
N THR A 208 -6.08 -9.51 -14.76
CA THR A 208 -7.35 -8.95 -15.30
C THR A 208 -8.14 -8.12 -14.31
N LYS A 209 -7.71 -8.03 -13.04
CA LYS A 209 -8.53 -7.43 -11.99
C LYS A 209 -7.72 -6.78 -10.89
N GLU A 210 -7.01 -5.69 -11.17
CA GLU A 210 -6.34 -4.89 -10.13
C GLU A 210 -5.52 -5.75 -9.14
N PRO A 211 -4.38 -6.30 -9.56
CA PRO A 211 -3.52 -7.07 -8.67
C PRO A 211 -3.14 -6.26 -7.43
N ARG A 212 -3.70 -6.64 -6.27
CA ARG A 212 -3.58 -5.95 -4.99
C ARG A 212 -2.96 -6.90 -3.99
N GLY A 213 -1.98 -6.46 -3.20
CA GLY A 213 -1.32 -7.35 -2.25
C GLY A 213 -0.29 -8.24 -2.95
N LEU A 214 0.98 -7.88 -2.82
CA LEU A 214 2.14 -8.65 -3.28
C LEU A 214 3.01 -9.00 -2.10
N ARG A 215 3.28 -10.29 -1.86
CA ARG A 215 4.23 -10.69 -0.82
C ARG A 215 5.01 -11.92 -1.26
N PHE A 216 6.30 -11.94 -0.98
CA PHE A 216 7.10 -13.15 -1.12
C PHE A 216 6.86 -14.07 0.09
N ASP A 217 6.75 -15.37 -0.18
CA ASP A 217 6.85 -16.39 0.87
C ASP A 217 8.32 -16.68 1.23
N SER A 218 8.54 -17.56 2.21
CA SER A 218 9.89 -17.92 2.66
C SER A 218 10.70 -18.72 1.63
N ASP A 219 10.04 -19.30 0.63
CA ASP A 219 10.67 -20.06 -0.44
C ASP A 219 11.00 -19.17 -1.65
N GLY A 220 10.61 -17.90 -1.61
CA GLY A 220 10.84 -16.92 -2.66
C GLY A 220 9.77 -16.88 -3.75
N ASN A 221 8.60 -17.50 -3.53
CA ASN A 221 7.48 -17.39 -4.47
C ASN A 221 6.72 -16.08 -4.25
N LEU A 222 6.35 -15.41 -5.35
CA LEU A 222 5.50 -14.22 -5.27
C LEU A 222 4.03 -14.62 -5.15
N LEU A 223 3.43 -14.27 -4.02
CA LEU A 223 2.00 -14.39 -3.78
C LEU A 223 1.31 -13.10 -4.20
N LEU A 224 0.21 -13.25 -4.94
CA LEU A 224 -0.63 -12.15 -5.39
C LEU A 224 -2.09 -12.39 -4.96
N ALA A 225 -2.76 -11.33 -4.52
CA ALA A 225 -4.22 -11.31 -4.44
C ALA A 225 -4.82 -10.49 -5.60
N GLU A 226 -5.87 -11.02 -6.21
CA GLU A 226 -6.71 -10.28 -7.16
C GLU A 226 -8.15 -10.34 -6.65
N PRO A 227 -8.92 -9.23 -6.65
CA PRO A 227 -10.34 -9.28 -6.41
C PRO A 227 -11.01 -10.34 -7.30
N GLY A 228 -11.57 -11.37 -6.67
CA GLY A 228 -12.16 -12.51 -7.36
C GLY A 228 -13.30 -12.13 -8.30
N ILE A 229 -13.60 -12.99 -9.28
CA ILE A 229 -14.84 -12.90 -10.06
C ILE A 229 -15.98 -13.37 -9.14
N SER A 230 -17.04 -12.59 -8.98
CA SER A 230 -18.26 -13.05 -8.30
C SER A 230 -18.70 -14.41 -8.86
N GLY A 231 -18.79 -15.42 -7.98
CA GLY A 231 -19.14 -16.79 -8.35
C GLY A 231 -17.95 -17.74 -8.58
N THR A 232 -16.72 -17.29 -8.38
CA THR A 232 -15.51 -18.13 -8.36
C THR A 232 -14.85 -18.11 -6.98
N ASN A 233 -14.15 -19.19 -6.59
CA ASN A 233 -13.33 -19.15 -5.37
C ASN A 233 -12.30 -18.01 -5.49
N PRO A 234 -11.97 -17.28 -4.40
CA PRO A 234 -11.01 -16.19 -4.45
C PRO A 234 -9.66 -16.75 -4.95
N PRO A 235 -9.11 -16.23 -6.07
CA PRO A 235 -7.81 -16.67 -6.55
C PRO A 235 -6.73 -16.00 -5.69
N VAL A 236 -6.06 -16.79 -4.85
CA VAL A 236 -4.66 -16.48 -4.54
C VAL A 236 -3.87 -17.17 -5.64
N SER A 237 -3.26 -16.38 -6.52
CA SER A 237 -2.42 -16.89 -7.59
C SER A 237 -0.98 -16.91 -7.08
N VAL A 238 -0.36 -18.08 -7.08
CA VAL A 238 1.09 -18.21 -6.89
C VAL A 238 1.72 -18.05 -8.27
N ILE A 239 2.58 -17.04 -8.42
CA ILE A 239 3.35 -16.84 -9.65
C ILE A 239 4.78 -17.29 -9.32
N SER A 240 5.22 -18.35 -9.99
CA SER A 240 6.56 -18.95 -9.87
C SER A 240 7.43 -18.60 -11.06
#